data_AF-A0A5P9CIS9-F1
#
_entry.id   AF-A0A5P9CIS9-F1
#
_cell.length_a   1.000
_cell.length_b   1.000
_cell.length_c   1.000
_cell.angle_alpha   90.00
_cell.angle_beta   90.00
_cell.angle_gamma   90.00
#
_symmetry.space_group_name_H-M   'P 1'
#
loop_
_entity.id
_entity.type
_entity.pdbx_description
1 polymer ?
#
loop_
_entity_poly.entity_id
_entity_poly.type
_entity_poly.pdbx_seq_one_letter_code
_entity_poly.pdbx_strand_id
1 'polypeptide(L)'
;MRLSKLTQDIFDHLYRDITEFRTTFDLPVDSPDTLDLQADILHTSLAIEEMTELAEADNKTEQADAIIDSVYVLMGRLVHLGDAAIESNLAITYLIDLLLNVAENRGINFIPCWDEVHSSNMSKVCRNEQEYADTESHYAEQGIKLMAVQKGDYIIAKCAEDFVSESKMIRQGKVLKSVYYRPADLAPLTV
;
A
#
# COMPACT_ATOMS: atom_id res chain seq x y z
N MET A 1 25.90 5.86 -7.47
CA MET A 1 25.35 6.72 -6.40
C MET A 1 25.53 6.00 -5.07
N ARG A 2 25.82 6.67 -3.96
CA ARG A 2 25.96 6.02 -2.65
C ARG A 2 24.66 6.24 -1.86
N LEU A 3 23.97 5.15 -1.53
CA LEU A 3 22.81 5.15 -0.63
C LEU A 3 23.30 4.95 0.80
N SER A 4 22.73 5.69 1.77
CA SER A 4 23.20 5.65 3.17
C SER A 4 22.34 4.79 4.08
N LYS A 5 21.08 4.54 3.71
CA LYS A 5 20.08 3.83 4.52
C LYS A 5 19.45 2.67 3.79
N LEU A 6 19.17 2.78 2.48
CA LEU A 6 18.63 1.68 1.69
C LEU A 6 19.74 0.66 1.38
N THR A 7 19.81 -0.39 2.19
CA THR A 7 20.68 -1.56 1.98
C THR A 7 19.98 -2.61 1.13
N GLN A 8 20.73 -3.59 0.60
CA GLN A 8 20.16 -4.71 -0.16
C GLN A 8 19.13 -5.49 0.67
N ASP A 9 19.46 -5.81 1.92
CA ASP A 9 18.55 -6.55 2.80
C ASP A 9 17.23 -5.79 3.04
N ILE A 10 17.29 -4.47 3.23
CA ILE A 10 16.10 -3.64 3.35
C ILE A 10 15.33 -3.68 2.04
N PHE A 11 15.99 -3.41 0.91
CA PHE A 11 15.34 -3.40 -0.40
C PHE A 11 14.61 -4.72 -0.70
N ASP A 12 15.27 -5.86 -0.47
CA ASP A 12 14.71 -7.19 -0.70
C ASP A 12 13.49 -7.46 0.18
N HIS A 13 13.54 -7.00 1.44
CA HIS A 13 12.41 -7.06 2.36
C HIS A 13 11.21 -6.27 1.84
N LEU A 14 11.41 -5.00 1.49
CA LEU A 14 10.34 -4.15 0.95
C LEU A 14 9.79 -4.70 -0.36
N TYR A 15 10.67 -5.17 -1.26
CA TYR A 15 10.29 -5.66 -2.58
C TYR A 15 9.43 -6.92 -2.47
N ARG A 16 9.81 -7.86 -1.58
CA ARG A 16 9.03 -9.07 -1.30
C ARG A 16 7.64 -8.73 -0.76
N ASP A 17 7.56 -7.84 0.22
CA ASP A 17 6.29 -7.47 0.86
C ASP A 17 5.35 -6.77 -0.13
N ILE A 18 5.88 -5.86 -0.96
CA ILE A 18 5.09 -5.23 -2.02
C ILE A 18 4.69 -6.23 -3.11
N THR A 19 5.54 -7.20 -3.43
CA THR A 19 5.18 -8.30 -4.34
C THR A 19 4.02 -9.11 -3.77
N GLU A 20 4.08 -9.49 -2.50
CA GLU A 20 2.99 -10.19 -1.81
C GLU A 20 1.69 -9.38 -1.86
N PHE A 21 1.75 -8.09 -1.52
CA PHE A 21 0.60 -7.20 -1.58
C PHE A 21 0.03 -7.14 -3.01
N ARG A 22 0.85 -6.84 -4.02
CA ARG A 22 0.37 -6.68 -5.40
C ARG A 22 -0.22 -7.98 -5.94
N THR A 23 0.40 -9.12 -5.69
CA THR A 23 -0.15 -10.43 -6.04
C THR A 23 -1.50 -10.68 -5.35
N THR A 24 -1.58 -10.38 -4.05
CA THR A 24 -2.80 -10.59 -3.24
C THR A 24 -3.96 -9.72 -3.72
N PHE A 25 -3.70 -8.47 -4.12
CA PHE A 25 -4.73 -7.53 -4.56
C PHE A 25 -4.99 -7.54 -6.07
N ASP A 26 -4.43 -8.52 -6.80
CA ASP A 26 -4.56 -8.66 -8.24
C ASP A 26 -4.07 -7.44 -9.02
N LEU A 27 -2.88 -6.96 -8.64
CA LEU A 27 -2.18 -5.84 -9.26
C LEU A 27 -0.97 -6.34 -10.07
N PRO A 28 -0.56 -5.65 -11.15
CA PRO A 28 0.55 -6.09 -11.99
C PRO A 28 1.89 -6.24 -11.24
N VAL A 29 2.64 -7.31 -11.51
CA VAL A 29 3.98 -7.58 -10.96
C VAL A 29 4.89 -7.98 -12.12
N ASP A 30 6.09 -7.41 -12.21
CA ASP A 30 7.04 -7.68 -13.29
C ASP A 30 6.37 -7.64 -14.67
N SER A 31 5.58 -6.58 -14.88
CA SER A 31 4.71 -6.40 -16.04
C SER A 31 4.88 -4.97 -16.57
N PRO A 32 6.09 -4.58 -17.00
CA PRO A 32 6.37 -3.21 -17.43
C PRO A 32 5.48 -2.78 -18.61
N ASP A 33 5.07 -3.73 -19.47
CA ASP A 33 4.17 -3.47 -20.60
C ASP A 33 2.77 -3.00 -20.18
N THR A 34 2.35 -3.24 -18.92
CA THR A 34 1.06 -2.77 -18.38
C THR A 34 1.15 -1.41 -17.67
N LEU A 35 2.36 -0.83 -17.55
CA LEU A 35 2.54 0.54 -17.09
C LEU A 35 2.27 1.52 -18.24
N ASP A 36 1.02 1.58 -18.67
CA ASP A 36 0.55 2.57 -19.63
C ASP A 36 0.45 3.97 -19.01
N LEU A 37 0.05 4.97 -19.81
CA LEU A 37 -0.07 6.36 -19.36
C LEU A 37 -1.01 6.52 -18.15
N GLN A 38 -2.10 5.74 -18.10
CA GLN A 38 -3.06 5.85 -16.99
C GLN A 38 -2.48 5.25 -15.71
N ALA A 39 -1.82 4.09 -15.80
CA ALA A 39 -1.15 3.47 -14.67
C ALA A 39 0.02 4.33 -14.17
N ASP A 40 0.77 4.97 -15.07
CA ASP A 40 1.88 5.87 -14.72
C ASP A 40 1.38 7.15 -14.02
N ILE A 41 0.27 7.73 -14.50
CA ILE A 41 -0.40 8.85 -13.83
C ILE A 41 -0.85 8.43 -12.43
N LEU A 42 -1.42 7.23 -12.28
CA LEU A 42 -1.89 6.73 -10.99
C LEU A 42 -0.74 6.54 -9.99
N HIS A 43 0.37 5.91 -10.40
CA HIS A 43 1.56 5.78 -9.55
C HIS A 43 2.09 7.14 -9.10
N THR A 44 2.10 8.11 -10.02
CA THR A 44 2.51 9.48 -9.72
C THR A 44 1.55 10.17 -8.76
N SER A 45 0.23 10.03 -8.95
CA SER A 45 -0.76 10.67 -8.07
C SER A 45 -0.71 10.12 -6.66
N LEU A 46 -0.54 8.80 -6.50
CA LEU A 46 -0.38 8.17 -5.18
C LEU A 46 0.88 8.70 -4.48
N ALA A 47 2.02 8.72 -5.17
CA ALA A 47 3.24 9.30 -4.59
C ALA A 47 3.09 10.77 -4.20
N ILE A 48 2.33 11.57 -4.95
CA ILE A 48 2.05 12.97 -4.60
C ILE A 48 1.15 13.05 -3.36
N GLU A 49 0.13 12.21 -3.26
CA GLU A 49 -0.78 12.12 -2.11
C GLU A 49 0.01 11.84 -0.83
N GLU A 50 0.77 10.75 -0.76
CA GLU A 50 1.53 10.38 0.45
C GLU A 50 2.59 11.43 0.84
N MET A 51 3.25 12.04 -0.16
CA MET A 51 4.21 13.11 0.11
C MET A 51 3.55 14.41 0.57
N THR A 52 2.28 14.64 0.20
CA THR A 52 1.49 15.78 0.72
C THR A 52 1.08 15.51 2.16
N GLU A 53 0.64 14.30 2.48
CA GLU A 53 0.35 13.88 3.85
C GLU A 53 1.57 14.03 4.76
N LEU A 54 2.78 13.68 4.27
CA LEU A 54 4.02 13.91 5.00
C LEU A 54 4.28 15.40 5.28
N ALA A 55 3.92 16.29 4.35
CA ALA A 55 4.08 17.73 4.53
C ALA A 55 3.06 18.30 5.54
N GLU A 56 1.92 17.65 5.70
CA GLU A 56 0.83 18.06 6.60
C GLU A 56 0.88 17.38 7.98
N ALA A 57 1.68 16.32 8.15
CA ALA A 57 1.76 15.52 9.36
C ALA A 57 2.23 16.31 10.61
N ASP A 58 1.39 16.30 11.65
CA ASP A 58 1.55 17.15 12.85
C ASP A 58 2.36 16.47 13.97
N ASN A 59 2.38 15.13 13.99
CA ASN A 59 3.05 14.36 15.05
C ASN A 59 3.92 13.23 14.49
N LYS A 60 4.73 12.61 15.36
CA LYS A 60 5.69 11.56 14.94
C LYS A 60 4.99 10.32 14.37
N THR A 61 3.81 9.99 14.86
CA THR A 61 3.01 8.85 14.36
C THR A 61 2.55 9.10 12.93
N GLU A 62 1.97 10.27 12.66
CA GLU A 62 1.56 10.66 11.30
C GLU A 62 2.76 10.80 10.36
N GLN A 63 3.88 11.33 10.86
CA GLN A 63 5.12 11.39 10.07
C GLN A 63 5.65 10.00 9.73
N ALA A 64 5.54 9.03 10.64
CA ALA A 64 5.93 7.65 10.37
C ALA A 64 5.01 7.01 9.33
N ASP A 65 3.70 7.16 9.49
CA ASP A 65 2.68 6.66 8.55
C ASP A 65 2.95 7.17 7.12
N ALA A 66 3.02 8.50 6.95
CA ALA A 66 3.22 9.11 5.64
C ALA A 66 4.60 8.80 5.01
N ILE A 67 5.67 8.66 5.81
CA ILE A 67 6.97 8.21 5.29
C ILE A 67 6.87 6.77 4.79
N ILE A 68 6.22 5.89 5.55
CA ILE A 68 6.09 4.47 5.20
C ILE A 68 5.23 4.33 3.94
N ASP A 69 4.08 5.01 3.88
CA ASP A 69 3.18 4.97 2.73
C ASP A 69 3.84 5.56 1.48
N SER A 70 4.62 6.64 1.62
CA SER A 70 5.44 7.17 0.52
C SER A 70 6.43 6.13 -0.02
N VAL A 71 7.11 5.37 0.84
CA VAL A 71 7.99 4.28 0.40
C VAL A 71 7.18 3.13 -0.19
N TYR A 72 6.01 2.81 0.36
CA TYR A 72 5.13 1.74 -0.08
C TYR A 72 4.68 1.94 -1.53
N VAL A 73 4.24 3.15 -1.89
CA VAL A 73 3.79 3.48 -3.26
C VAL A 73 4.95 3.55 -4.25
N LEU A 74 6.13 4.03 -3.83
CA LEU A 74 7.34 4.04 -4.66
C LEU A 74 7.82 2.62 -4.96
N MET A 75 7.88 1.75 -3.95
CA MET A 75 8.18 0.32 -4.13
C MET A 75 7.11 -0.35 -5.00
N GLY A 76 5.85 0.08 -4.89
CA GLY A 76 4.75 -0.35 -5.76
C GLY A 76 5.04 -0.15 -7.25
N ARG A 77 5.67 0.97 -7.63
CA ARG A 77 6.10 1.22 -9.00
C ARG A 77 7.26 0.31 -9.42
N LEU A 78 8.25 0.10 -8.55
CA LEU A 78 9.38 -0.81 -8.82
C LEU A 78 8.93 -2.24 -9.08
N VAL A 79 8.03 -2.76 -8.24
CA VAL A 79 7.48 -4.11 -8.41
C VAL A 79 6.63 -4.23 -9.68
N HIS A 80 5.88 -3.19 -10.06
CA HIS A 80 5.16 -3.16 -11.34
C HIS A 80 6.15 -3.29 -12.52
N LEU A 81 7.25 -2.54 -12.48
CA LEU A 81 8.27 -2.53 -13.53
C LEU A 81 9.14 -3.79 -13.60
N GLY A 82 9.18 -4.60 -12.53
CA GLY A 82 10.13 -5.71 -12.42
C GLY A 82 11.54 -5.27 -12.00
N ASP A 83 11.67 -4.06 -11.46
CA ASP A 83 12.95 -3.47 -11.04
C ASP A 83 13.42 -4.09 -9.70
N ALA A 84 13.81 -5.36 -9.72
CA ALA A 84 14.07 -6.19 -8.53
C ALA A 84 15.48 -6.02 -7.90
N ALA A 85 16.24 -4.99 -8.29
CA ALA A 85 17.54 -4.68 -7.70
C ALA A 85 17.69 -3.18 -7.44
N ILE A 86 18.53 -2.80 -6.47
CA ILE A 86 18.75 -1.41 -6.05
C ILE A 86 19.22 -0.54 -7.24
N GLU A 87 20.02 -1.11 -8.12
CA GLU A 87 20.59 -0.46 -9.28
C GLU A 87 19.64 -0.40 -10.49
N SER A 88 18.54 -1.18 -10.51
CA SER A 88 17.60 -1.21 -11.63
C SER A 88 16.97 0.16 -11.89
N ASN A 89 16.69 0.90 -10.81
CA ASN A 89 16.04 2.21 -10.91
C ASN A 89 16.60 3.21 -9.88
N LEU A 90 17.76 3.78 -10.22
CA LEU A 90 18.49 4.70 -9.33
C LEU A 90 17.70 5.94 -8.91
N ALA A 91 16.73 6.39 -9.71
CA ALA A 91 15.94 7.57 -9.38
C ALA A 91 14.98 7.27 -8.22
N ILE A 92 14.22 6.17 -8.31
CA ILE A 92 13.27 5.79 -7.26
C ILE A 92 14.03 5.28 -6.04
N THR A 93 15.09 4.49 -6.20
CA THR A 93 15.86 3.99 -5.04
C THR A 93 16.56 5.11 -4.28
N TYR A 94 16.97 6.18 -4.96
CA TYR A 94 17.45 7.39 -4.29
C TYR A 94 16.37 8.12 -3.49
N LEU A 95 15.16 8.25 -4.03
CA LEU A 95 14.04 8.86 -3.29
C LEU A 95 13.67 8.05 -2.04
N ILE A 96 13.65 6.72 -2.15
CA ILE A 96 13.44 5.83 -0.99
C ILE A 96 14.54 6.04 0.04
N ASP A 97 15.82 6.06 -0.37
CA ASP A 97 16.93 6.32 0.54
C ASP A 97 16.78 7.66 1.27
N LEU A 98 16.35 8.73 0.58
CA LEU A 98 16.06 10.02 1.21
C LEU A 98 14.97 9.90 2.28
N LEU A 99 13.87 9.22 2.00
CA LEU A 99 12.78 8.99 2.97
C LEU A 99 13.24 8.19 4.19
N LEU A 100 14.09 7.17 4.00
CA LEU A 100 14.70 6.42 5.11
C LEU A 100 15.61 7.33 5.97
N ASN A 101 16.36 8.24 5.35
CA ASN A 101 17.15 9.23 6.11
C ASN A 101 16.24 10.22 6.85
N VAL A 102 15.09 10.61 6.29
CA VAL A 102 14.10 11.43 7.01
C VAL A 102 13.57 10.68 8.22
N ALA A 103 13.18 9.41 8.07
CA ALA A 103 12.72 8.57 9.19
C ALA A 103 13.75 8.55 10.33
N GLU A 104 15.02 8.28 10.00
CA GLU A 104 16.10 8.28 10.99
C GLU A 104 16.24 9.64 11.68
N ASN A 105 16.24 10.75 10.92
CA ASN A 105 16.37 12.10 11.48
C ASN A 105 15.18 12.50 12.38
N ARG A 106 14.02 11.85 12.21
CA ARG A 106 12.83 12.01 13.06
C ARG A 106 12.79 11.02 14.23
N GLY A 107 13.78 10.13 14.34
CA GLY A 107 13.83 9.09 15.36
C GLY A 107 12.76 8.01 15.16
N ILE A 108 12.39 7.73 13.90
CA ILE A 108 11.40 6.72 13.52
C ILE A 108 12.16 5.45 13.15
N ASN A 109 11.85 4.33 13.82
CA ASN A 109 12.39 3.03 13.44
C ASN A 109 11.59 2.47 12.26
N PHE A 110 12.15 2.60 11.06
CA PHE A 110 11.44 2.35 9.81
C PHE A 110 10.91 0.92 9.68
N ILE A 111 11.75 -0.11 9.90
CA ILE A 111 11.37 -1.50 9.61
C ILE A 111 10.19 -1.98 10.47
N PRO A 112 10.15 -1.77 11.80
CA PRO A 112 8.97 -2.11 12.58
C PRO A 112 7.69 -1.38 12.14
N CYS A 113 7.80 -0.10 11.75
CA CYS A 113 6.64 0.63 11.24
C CYS A 113 6.19 0.08 9.88
N TRP A 114 7.14 -0.31 9.02
CA TRP A 114 6.87 -0.93 7.73
C TRP A 114 6.13 -2.26 7.90
N ASP A 115 6.65 -3.14 8.76
CA ASP A 115 6.05 -4.45 9.01
C ASP A 115 4.62 -4.33 9.56
N GLU A 116 4.38 -3.32 10.39
CA GLU A 116 3.05 -3.02 10.94
C GLU A 116 2.08 -2.50 9.87
N VAL A 117 2.51 -1.54 9.03
CA VAL A 117 1.71 -1.02 7.91
C VAL A 117 1.44 -2.11 6.88
N HIS A 118 2.45 -2.93 6.54
CA HIS A 118 2.28 -4.04 5.62
C HIS A 118 1.29 -5.08 6.16
N SER A 119 1.41 -5.46 7.43
CA SER A 119 0.46 -6.36 8.11
C SER A 119 -0.97 -5.81 8.11
N SER A 120 -1.14 -4.52 8.40
CA SER A 120 -2.42 -3.79 8.29
C SER A 120 -2.98 -3.85 6.86
N ASN A 121 -2.15 -3.57 5.85
CA ASN A 121 -2.52 -3.62 4.44
C ASN A 121 -2.98 -5.03 4.01
N MET A 122 -2.26 -6.06 4.43
CA MET A 122 -2.61 -7.46 4.18
C MET A 122 -3.87 -7.92 4.92
N SER A 123 -4.31 -7.21 5.97
CA SER A 123 -5.58 -7.51 6.65
C SER A 123 -6.83 -6.98 5.93
N LYS A 124 -6.67 -6.23 4.82
CA LYS A 124 -7.82 -5.69 4.06
C LYS A 124 -8.62 -6.77 3.32
N VAL A 125 -8.02 -7.93 3.03
CA VAL A 125 -8.70 -9.07 2.38
C VAL A 125 -9.47 -9.93 3.38
N CYS A 126 -10.41 -10.73 2.87
CA CYS A 126 -11.09 -11.76 3.66
C CYS A 126 -10.30 -13.07 3.55
N ARG A 127 -10.16 -13.81 4.66
CA ARG A 127 -9.39 -15.07 4.73
C ARG A 127 -10.22 -16.32 4.41
N ASN A 128 -11.54 -16.19 4.38
CA ASN A 128 -12.46 -17.28 4.14
C ASN A 128 -13.84 -16.73 3.74
N GLU A 129 -14.73 -17.62 3.31
CA GLU A 129 -16.09 -17.31 2.88
C GLU A 129 -16.93 -16.63 3.97
N GLN A 130 -16.72 -16.95 5.25
CA GLN A 130 -17.46 -16.31 6.35
C GLN A 130 -17.08 -14.84 6.48
N GLU A 131 -15.78 -14.52 6.45
CA GLU A 131 -15.32 -13.14 6.50
C GLU A 131 -15.83 -12.32 5.31
N TYR A 132 -15.90 -12.95 4.12
CA TYR A 132 -16.49 -12.32 2.95
C TYR A 132 -18.00 -12.08 3.12
N ALA A 133 -18.75 -13.07 3.60
CA ALA A 133 -20.20 -12.95 3.82
C ALA A 133 -20.54 -11.87 4.86
N ASP A 134 -19.75 -11.76 5.94
CA ASP A 134 -19.91 -10.71 6.94
C ASP A 134 -19.61 -9.33 6.33
N THR A 135 -18.57 -9.24 5.51
CA THR A 135 -18.19 -8.02 4.80
C THR A 135 -19.25 -7.61 3.78
N GLU A 136 -19.78 -8.56 3.00
CA GLU A 136 -20.87 -8.34 2.06
C GLU A 136 -22.11 -7.82 2.76
N SER A 137 -22.51 -8.43 3.88
CA SER A 137 -23.65 -7.99 4.68
C SER A 137 -23.48 -6.55 5.17
N HIS A 138 -22.30 -6.22 5.69
CA HIS A 138 -21.98 -4.86 6.17
C HIS A 138 -22.07 -3.78 5.08
N TYR A 139 -21.58 -4.08 3.87
CA TYR A 139 -21.66 -3.14 2.74
C TYR A 139 -23.04 -3.11 2.10
N ALA A 140 -23.77 -4.22 2.09
CA ALA A 140 -25.15 -4.30 1.60
C ALA A 140 -26.10 -3.41 2.43
N GLU A 141 -25.91 -3.32 3.75
CA GLU A 141 -26.65 -2.37 4.61
C GLU A 141 -26.45 -0.91 4.20
N GLN A 142 -25.34 -0.59 3.54
CA GLN A 142 -25.01 0.74 3.02
C GLN A 142 -25.43 0.91 1.55
N GLY A 143 -26.07 -0.10 0.94
CA GLY A 143 -26.44 -0.11 -0.47
C GLY A 143 -25.28 -0.37 -1.43
N ILE A 144 -24.13 -0.84 -0.93
CA ILE A 144 -22.95 -1.13 -1.73
C ILE A 144 -22.93 -2.63 -2.05
N LYS A 145 -22.97 -2.97 -3.34
CA LYS A 145 -22.83 -4.36 -3.79
C LYS A 145 -21.36 -4.74 -3.94
N LEU A 146 -21.01 -5.92 -3.45
CA LEU A 146 -19.67 -6.47 -3.56
C LEU A 146 -19.60 -7.56 -4.63
N MET A 147 -18.39 -7.80 -5.11
CA MET A 147 -18.01 -8.98 -5.87
C MET A 147 -16.78 -9.60 -5.22
N ALA A 148 -16.77 -10.93 -5.14
CA ALA A 148 -15.65 -11.71 -4.65
C ALA A 148 -14.64 -11.94 -5.77
N VAL A 149 -13.36 -11.72 -5.49
CA VAL A 149 -12.26 -12.17 -6.35
C VAL A 149 -11.35 -13.08 -5.54
N GLN A 150 -11.36 -14.37 -5.85
CA GLN A 150 -10.49 -15.35 -5.21
C GLN A 150 -9.04 -15.18 -5.70
N LYS A 151 -8.09 -15.03 -4.77
CA LYS A 151 -6.64 -15.00 -5.04
C LYS A 151 -5.90 -15.82 -3.99
N GLY A 152 -5.41 -16.98 -4.40
CA GLY A 152 -4.82 -17.94 -3.47
C GLY A 152 -5.81 -18.30 -2.37
N ASP A 153 -5.41 -18.13 -1.12
CA ASP A 153 -6.22 -18.39 0.07
C ASP A 153 -7.10 -17.19 0.50
N TYR A 154 -7.04 -16.08 -0.23
CA TYR A 154 -7.76 -14.85 0.11
C TYR A 154 -8.94 -14.57 -0.83
N ILE A 155 -9.95 -13.90 -0.30
CA ILE A 155 -11.09 -13.33 -1.03
C ILE A 155 -10.99 -11.81 -0.95
N ILE A 156 -10.84 -11.17 -2.12
CA ILE A 156 -10.86 -9.71 -2.22
C ILE A 156 -12.30 -9.26 -2.41
N ALA A 157 -12.80 -8.42 -1.51
CA ALA A 157 -14.05 -7.71 -1.67
C ALA A 157 -13.85 -6.49 -2.57
N LYS A 158 -14.42 -6.49 -3.77
CA LYS A 158 -14.42 -5.34 -4.68
C LYS A 158 -15.83 -4.78 -4.86
N CYS A 159 -15.96 -3.48 -5.07
CA CYS A 159 -17.24 -2.87 -5.41
C CYS A 159 -17.72 -3.41 -6.77
N ALA A 160 -18.92 -3.98 -6.84
CA ALA A 160 -19.44 -4.64 -8.05
C ALA A 160 -19.91 -3.65 -9.11
N GLU A 161 -20.34 -2.46 -8.69
CA GLU A 161 -20.87 -1.39 -9.55
C GLU A 161 -20.46 -0.02 -8.99
N ASP A 162 -20.49 1.02 -9.83
CA ASP A 162 -20.27 2.39 -9.36
C ASP A 162 -21.34 2.76 -8.32
N PHE A 163 -20.88 3.21 -7.15
CA PHE A 163 -21.73 3.65 -6.06
C PHE A 163 -21.50 5.15 -5.79
N VAL A 164 -22.58 5.91 -5.75
CA VAL A 164 -22.56 7.35 -5.46
C VAL A 164 -23.57 7.64 -4.37
N SER A 165 -23.13 8.39 -3.35
CA SER A 165 -23.96 8.92 -2.27
C SER A 165 -23.59 10.38 -2.02
N GLU A 166 -24.32 11.06 -1.13
CA GLU A 166 -24.04 12.46 -0.79
C GLU A 166 -22.62 12.68 -0.23
N SER A 167 -22.02 11.65 0.38
CA SER A 167 -20.72 11.75 1.07
C SER A 167 -19.58 10.97 0.42
N LYS A 168 -19.86 10.03 -0.50
CA LYS A 168 -18.83 9.16 -1.10
C LYS A 168 -19.18 8.69 -2.51
N MET A 169 -18.13 8.59 -3.34
CA MET A 169 -18.13 7.91 -4.62
C MET A 169 -17.16 6.71 -4.55
N ILE A 170 -17.64 5.52 -4.89
CA ILE A 170 -16.86 4.28 -4.96
C ILE A 170 -16.99 3.75 -6.38
N ARG A 171 -15.88 3.63 -7.10
CA ARG A 171 -15.88 3.08 -8.46
C ARG A 171 -15.97 1.56 -8.42
N GLN A 172 -16.58 0.98 -9.45
CA GLN A 172 -16.51 -0.45 -9.72
C GLN A 172 -15.06 -0.94 -9.71
N GLY A 173 -14.82 -2.10 -9.11
CA GLY A 173 -13.50 -2.71 -9.00
C GLY A 173 -12.65 -2.17 -7.83
N LYS A 174 -13.07 -1.08 -7.15
CA LYS A 174 -12.37 -0.59 -5.95
C LYS A 174 -12.41 -1.67 -4.87
N VAL A 175 -11.24 -1.98 -4.32
CA VAL A 175 -11.10 -2.89 -3.17
C VAL A 175 -11.69 -2.21 -1.94
N LEU A 176 -12.51 -2.95 -1.21
CA LEU A 176 -13.13 -2.54 0.04
C LEU A 176 -12.56 -3.36 1.19
N LYS A 177 -12.48 -2.75 2.37
CA LYS A 177 -11.83 -3.34 3.54
C LYS A 177 -12.73 -4.43 4.12
N SER A 178 -12.17 -5.60 4.40
CA SER A 178 -12.81 -6.61 5.25
C SER A 178 -13.32 -5.97 6.54
N VAL A 179 -14.46 -6.44 7.08
CA VAL A 179 -14.91 -6.01 8.42
C VAL A 179 -13.96 -6.45 9.53
N TYR A 180 -13.07 -7.40 9.24
CA TYR A 180 -12.00 -7.87 10.11
C TYR A 180 -10.66 -7.14 9.88
N TYR A 181 -10.65 -6.09 9.04
CA TYR A 181 -9.49 -5.23 8.83
C TYR A 181 -8.96 -4.67 10.15
N ARG A 182 -7.64 -4.74 10.32
CA ARG A 182 -6.92 -4.16 11.45
C ARG A 182 -6.17 -2.90 10.97
N PRO A 183 -6.52 -1.70 11.44
CA PRO A 183 -5.73 -0.51 11.15
C PRO A 183 -4.33 -0.64 11.75
N ALA A 184 -3.35 0.00 11.10
CA ALA A 184 -1.98 0.05 11.60
C ALA A 184 -1.97 0.78 12.96
N ASP A 185 -1.28 0.21 13.93
CA ASP A 185 -1.05 0.81 15.24
C ASP A 185 0.42 1.20 15.40
N LEU A 186 0.75 2.40 14.94
CA LEU A 186 2.11 2.93 14.98
C LEU A 186 2.45 3.63 16.31
N ALA A 187 1.47 3.96 17.15
CA ALA A 187 1.69 4.72 18.37
C ALA A 187 2.71 4.08 19.34
N PRO A 188 2.77 2.74 19.51
CA PRO A 188 3.80 2.09 20.33
C PRO A 188 5.21 2.17 19.73
N LEU A 189 5.33 2.43 18.42
CA LEU A 189 6.59 2.46 17.67
C LEU A 189 7.16 3.87 17.52
N THR A 190 6.36 4.90 17.84
CA THR A 190 6.67 6.32 17.62
C THR A 190 6.68 7.16 18.91
N VAL A 191 7.00 6.51 20.04
CA VAL A 191 7.24 7.17 21.34
C VAL A 191 8.40 8.17 21.31
#